data_AF-A0A3M2DAR8-F1
#
_entry.id   AF-A0A3M2DAR8-F1
#
_cell.length_a   1.000
_cell.length_b   1.000
_cell.length_c   1.000
_cell.angle_alpha   90.00
_cell.angle_beta   90.00
_cell.angle_gamma   90.00
#
_symmetry.space_group_name_H-M   'P 1'
#
loop_
_entity.id
_entity.type
_entity.pdbx_description
1 polymer ?
#
loop_
_entity_poly.entity_id
_entity_poly.type
_entity_poly.pdbx_seq_one_letter_code
_entity_poly.pdbx_strand_id
1 'polypeptide(L)' 'TIYAWSEILDKMEIPGRNDIGALRVRTVATKDQPCHDFPYRDADGNYDPAVVLDFDYTVLMPRRMAATTTSG' A
#
# COMPACT_ATOMS: atom_id res chain seq x y z
N THR A 1 -8.32 7.69 19.16
CA THR A 1 -7.13 7.03 18.60
C THR A 1 -7.33 6.78 17.12
N ILE A 2 -6.29 6.94 16.30
CA ILE A 2 -6.33 6.62 14.88
C ILE A 2 -5.56 5.32 14.63
N TYR A 3 -6.21 4.38 13.94
CA TYR A 3 -5.59 3.17 13.43
C TYR A 3 -5.54 3.24 11.91
N ALA A 4 -4.67 2.45 11.28
CA ALA A 4 -4.58 2.40 9.83
C ALA A 4 -4.24 1.00 9.35
N TRP A 5 -4.72 0.68 8.15
CA TRP A 5 -4.29 -0.47 7.37
C TRP A 5 -4.03 -0.04 5.94
N SER A 6 -3.25 -0.83 5.20
CA SER A 6 -2.87 -0.51 3.82
C SER A 6 -3.11 -1.68 2.88
N GLU A 7 -3.60 -1.37 1.69
CA GLU A 7 -3.75 -2.28 0.56
C GLU A 7 -2.70 -1.94 -0.51
N ILE A 8 -2.05 -2.96 -1.08
CA ILE A 8 -1.19 -2.77 -2.25
C ILE A 8 -2.06 -2.94 -3.50
N LEU A 9 -2.42 -1.83 -4.13
CA LEU A 9 -3.27 -1.80 -5.32
C LEU A 9 -2.49 -2.18 -6.59
N ASP A 10 -1.22 -1.78 -6.68
CA ASP A 10 -0.38 -2.07 -7.85
C ASP A 10 1.12 -2.07 -7.52
N LYS A 11 1.90 -2.75 -8.36
CA LYS A 11 3.38 -2.77 -8.31
C LYS A 11 3.93 -2.40 -9.69
N MET A 12 4.74 -1.36 -9.73
CA MET A 12 5.26 -0.79 -10.96
C MET A 12 6.79 -0.83 -10.99
N GLU A 13 7.36 -1.12 -12.15
CA GLU A 13 8.78 -0.91 -12.40
C GLU A 13 9.06 0.57 -12.67
N ILE A 14 10.21 1.07 -12.23
CA ILE A 14 10.67 2.42 -12.56
C ILE A 14 11.55 2.32 -13.81
N PRO A 15 11.19 2.96 -14.93
CA PRO A 15 12.01 2.92 -16.14
C PRO A 15 13.44 3.37 -15.89
N GLY A 16 14.40 2.55 -16.31
CA GLY A 16 15.84 2.81 -16.13
C GLY A 16 16.37 2.54 -14.72
N ARG A 17 15.59 1.97 -13.80
CA ARG A 17 16.01 1.60 -12.44
C ARG A 17 15.64 0.15 -12.11
N ASN A 18 16.63 -0.62 -11.69
CA ASN A 18 16.45 -2.02 -11.26
C ASN A 18 16.58 -2.21 -9.74
N ASP A 19 17.02 -1.17 -9.04
CA ASP A 19 17.26 -1.13 -7.59
C ASP A 19 16.06 -0.58 -6.79
N ILE A 20 15.08 0.05 -7.47
CA ILE A 20 13.87 0.61 -6.87
C ILE A 20 12.65 0.27 -7.74
N GLY A 21 11.51 0.00 -7.10
CA GLY A 21 10.19 -0.09 -7.71
C GLY A 21 9.22 0.89 -7.05
N ALA A 22 8.02 1.01 -7.61
CA ALA A 22 6.93 1.78 -7.01
C ALA A 22 5.76 0.88 -6.62
N LEU A 23 5.10 1.23 -5.52
CA LEU A 23 3.86 0.59 -5.07
C LEU A 23 2.77 1.65 -5.04
N ARG A 24 1.63 1.37 -5.67
CA ARG A 24 0.41 2.13 -5.42
C ARG A 24 -0.24 1.55 -4.17
N VAL A 25 -0.36 2.37 -3.15
CA VAL A 25 -0.83 2.01 -1.82
C VAL A 25 -2.10 2.78 -1.53
N ARG A 26 -3.14 2.07 -1.12
CA ARG A 26 -4.26 2.69 -0.42
C ARG A 26 -4.02 2.54 1.07
N THR A 27 -4.07 3.63 1.82
CA THR A 27 -4.08 3.61 3.28
C THR A 27 -5.44 4.10 3.75
N VAL A 28 -6.10 3.25 4.54
CA VAL A 28 -7.38 3.57 5.17
C VAL A 28 -7.13 3.77 6.66
N ALA A 29 -7.56 4.91 7.19
CA ALA A 29 -7.46 5.21 8.61
C ALA A 29 -8.83 5.21 9.27
N THR A 30 -8.91 4.58 10.44
CA THR A 30 -10.13 4.50 11.26
C THR A 30 -9.94 5.19 12.61
N LYS A 31 -11.03 5.77 13.11
CA LYS A 31 -11.09 6.35 14.44
C LYS A 31 -11.68 5.35 15.43
N ASP A 32 -10.98 5.12 16.54
CA ASP A 32 -11.43 4.32 17.69
C ASP A 32 -11.85 2.87 17.36
N GLN A 33 -11.40 2.34 16.21
CA GLN A 33 -11.64 0.97 15.76
C GLN A 33 -10.33 0.33 15.26
N PRO A 34 -9.87 -0.79 15.86
CA PRO A 34 -8.70 -1.52 15.38
C PRO A 34 -8.94 -2.14 13.99
N CYS A 35 -7.91 -2.16 13.13
CA CYS A 35 -8.02 -2.55 11.72
C CYS A 35 -7.82 -4.05 11.44
N HIS A 36 -8.10 -4.95 12.38
CA HIS A 36 -7.86 -6.38 12.17
C HIS A 36 -8.78 -6.99 11.09
N ASP A 37 -9.97 -6.43 10.91
CA ASP A 37 -10.95 -6.84 9.90
C ASP A 37 -10.93 -5.97 8.63
N PHE A 38 -9.93 -5.09 8.47
CA PHE A 38 -9.81 -4.17 7.33
C PHE A 38 -11.10 -3.36 7.04
N PRO A 39 -11.62 -2.58 8.01
CA PRO A 39 -12.82 -1.77 7.83
C PRO A 39 -12.68 -0.82 6.63
N TYR A 40 -13.66 -0.86 5.72
CA TYR A 40 -13.67 -0.07 4.48
C TYR A 40 -15.07 0.36 4.03
N ARG A 41 -15.60 -0.25 2.97
CA ARG A 41 -16.92 0.04 2.41
C ARG A 41 -17.82 -1.17 2.52
N ASP A 42 -19.10 -0.92 2.73
CA ASP A 42 -20.13 -1.95 2.66
C ASP A 42 -20.43 -2.38 1.22
N ALA A 43 -21.34 -3.33 1.05
CA ALA A 43 -21.75 -3.83 -0.26
C ALA A 43 -22.42 -2.78 -1.15
N ASP A 44 -22.98 -1.72 -0.56
CA ASP A 44 -23.61 -0.59 -1.25
C ASP A 44 -22.60 0.52 -1.59
N GLY A 45 -21.35 0.38 -1.13
CA GLY A 45 -20.25 1.30 -1.40
C GLY A 45 -20.14 2.46 -0.40
N ASN A 46 -20.90 2.47 0.68
CA ASN A 46 -20.78 3.47 1.75
C ASN A 46 -19.57 3.16 2.62
N TYR A 47 -18.89 4.19 3.11
CA TYR A 47 -17.82 4.00 4.09
C TYR A 47 -18.36 3.51 5.43
N ASP A 48 -17.61 2.60 6.05
CA ASP A 48 -17.72 2.31 7.47
C ASP A 48 -17.62 3.64 8.26
N PRO A 49 -18.54 3.92 9.21
CA PRO A 49 -18.54 5.17 9.97
C PRO A 49 -17.25 5.47 10.73
N ALA A 50 -16.43 4.47 11.03
CA ALA A 50 -15.14 4.66 11.66
C ALA A 50 -14.06 5.13 10.69
N VAL A 51 -14.23 4.99 9.36
CA VAL A 51 -13.26 5.43 8.36
C VAL A 51 -13.24 6.95 8.28
N VAL A 52 -12.05 7.51 8.51
CA VAL A 52 -11.81 8.97 8.48
C VAL A 52 -10.83 9.38 7.39
N LEU A 53 -10.19 8.42 6.72
CA LEU A 53 -9.29 8.64 5.59
C LEU A 53 -9.31 7.43 4.65
N ASP A 54 -9.44 7.69 3.36
CA ASP A 54 -9.08 6.78 2.27
C ASP A 54 -8.07 7.52 1.40
N PHE A 55 -6.80 7.11 1.45
CA PHE A 55 -5.72 7.80 0.76
C PHE A 55 -4.98 6.88 -0.21
N ASP A 56 -5.03 7.22 -1.49
CA ASP A 56 -4.40 6.49 -2.58
C ASP A 56 -3.16 7.26 -3.06
N TYR A 57 -1.99 6.65 -2.91
CA TYR A 57 -0.70 7.29 -3.19
C TYR A 57 0.34 6.28 -3.65
N THR A 58 1.43 6.79 -4.23
CA THR A 58 2.53 5.97 -4.71
C THR A 58 3.76 6.15 -3.83
N VAL A 59 4.37 5.05 -3.41
CA VAL A 59 5.64 5.03 -2.67
C VAL A 59 6.74 4.37 -3.48
N LEU A 60 7.99 4.73 -3.21
CA LEU A 60 9.17 4.04 -3.73
C LEU A 60 9.65 2.99 -2.72
N MET A 61 10.02 1.81 -3.21
CA MET A 61 10.53 0.71 -2.38
C MET A 61 11.77 0.07 -3.02
N PRO A 62 12.83 -0.22 -2.25
CA PRO A 62 13.99 -0.94 -2.76
C PRO A 62 13.61 -2.31 -3.35
N ARG A 63 14.22 -2.66 -4.48
CA ARG A 63 14.11 -4.00 -5.09
C ARG A 63 15.37 -4.79 -4.79
N ARG A 64 15.20 -6.10 -4.61
CA ARG A 64 16.35 -7.01 -4.51
C ARG A 64 17.12 -6.96 -5.84
N MET A 65 18.35 -6.47 -5.78
CA MET A 65 19.28 -6.63 -6.90
C MET A 65 19.67 -8.10 -6.98
N ALA A 66 19.52 -8.71 -8.16
CA ALA A 66 20.11 -10.02 -8.39
C ALA A 66 21.63 -9.89 -8.27
N ALA A 67 22.28 -10.76 -7.51
CA ALA A 67 23.73 -10.79 -7.46
C ALA A 67 24.24 -11.10 -8.87
N THR A 68 25.02 -10.19 -9.46
CA THR A 68 25.70 -10.47 -10.71
C THR A 68 26.67 -11.61 -10.45
N THR A 69 26.32 -12.83 -10.87
CA THR A 69 27.28 -13.92 -10.96
C THR A 69 28.24 -13.56 -12.08
N THR A 70 29.38 -12.97 -11.72
CA THR A 70 30.52 -12.80 -12.63
C THR A 70 31.07 -14.20 -12.93
N SER A 71 30.68 -14.80 -14.04
CA SER A 71 31.40 -15.92 -14.62
C SER A 71 32.70 -15.39 -15.23
N GLY A 72 33.83 -15.84 -14.68
CA GLY A 72 35.17 -15.62 -15.24
C GLY A 72 35.46 -16.51 -16.43
#